data_AF-A0A1P8UDN7-F1
#
_entry.id   AF-A0A1P8UDN7-F1
#
_cell.length_a   1.000
_cell.length_b   1.000
_cell.length_c   1.000
_cell.angle_alpha   90.00
_cell.angle_beta   90.00
_cell.angle_gamma   90.00
#
_symmetry.space_group_name_H-M   'P 1'
#
loop_
_entity.id
_entity.type
_entity.pdbx_description
1 polymer ?
#
loop_
_entity_poly.entity_id
_entity_poly.type
_entity_poly.pdbx_seq_one_letter_code
_entity_poly.pdbx_strand_id
1 'polypeptide(L)'
;MWKAIRRQMELERHRCQSCGMPLRFDPQGGGSEADGTRSPHWCSFCYAEGALREPGLSLSEMQARVDGLLRKRKAGKFARLYMRLRLRTLRRWRR
;
A
#
# COMPACT_ATOMS: atom_id res chain seq x y z
N MET A 1 -6.13 8.19 -25.47
CA MET A 1 -6.60 6.87 -24.96
C MET A 1 -5.45 6.04 -24.34
N TRP A 2 -4.36 5.76 -25.05
CA TRP A 2 -3.24 4.95 -24.53
C TRP A 2 -2.43 5.56 -23.39
N LYS A 3 -2.20 6.89 -23.38
CA LYS A 3 -1.49 7.58 -22.29
C LYS A 3 -2.22 7.45 -20.94
N ALA A 4 -3.55 7.51 -20.95
CA ALA A 4 -4.37 7.37 -19.74
C ALA A 4 -4.34 5.93 -19.20
N ILE A 5 -4.39 4.94 -20.09
CA ILE A 5 -4.29 3.51 -19.74
C ILE A 5 -2.90 3.19 -19.18
N ARG A 6 -1.84 3.68 -19.83
CA ARG A 6 -0.44 3.47 -19.38
C ARG A 6 -0.19 4.11 -18.02
N ARG A 7 -0.70 5.33 -17.80
CA ARG A 7 -0.70 6.00 -16.50
C ARG A 7 -1.45 5.18 -15.46
N GLN A 8 -2.66 4.71 -15.76
CA GLN A 8 -3.44 3.87 -14.83
C GLN A 8 -2.68 2.58 -14.46
N MET A 9 -2.01 1.93 -15.42
CA MET A 9 -1.18 0.74 -15.18
C MET A 9 0.04 1.02 -14.31
N GLU A 10 0.70 2.17 -14.45
CA GLU A 10 1.82 2.55 -13.56
C GLU A 10 1.38 2.77 -12.11
N LEU A 11 0.17 3.31 -11.90
CA LEU A 11 -0.46 3.47 -10.59
C LEU A 11 -0.85 2.14 -9.96
N GLU A 12 -1.25 1.19 -10.81
CA GLU A 12 -1.56 -0.18 -10.44
C GLU A 12 -0.30 -0.95 -10.05
N ARG A 13 0.81 -0.73 -10.77
CA ARG A 13 2.11 -1.40 -10.63
C ARG A 13 2.85 -1.01 -9.34
N HIS A 14 2.83 0.27 -8.96
CA HIS A 14 3.59 0.78 -7.80
C HIS A 14 2.70 0.98 -6.58
N ARG A 15 2.36 -0.12 -5.91
CA ARG A 15 1.62 -0.08 -4.64
C ARG A 15 2.38 -0.76 -3.53
N CYS A 16 2.22 -0.21 -2.33
CA CYS A 16 2.77 -0.76 -1.11
C CYS A 16 2.29 -2.20 -0.89
N GLN A 17 3.24 -3.11 -0.73
CA GLN A 17 3.00 -4.54 -0.51
C GLN A 17 2.57 -4.86 0.94
N SER A 18 2.40 -3.84 1.79
CA SER A 18 1.85 -3.95 3.15
C SER A 18 0.42 -3.43 3.22
N CYS A 19 0.19 -2.16 2.85
CA CYS A 19 -1.12 -1.50 3.02
C CYS A 19 -1.89 -1.31 1.70
N GLY A 20 -1.32 -1.70 0.55
CA GLY A 20 -1.96 -1.54 -0.76
C GLY A 20 -2.04 -0.10 -1.27
N MET A 21 -1.48 0.87 -0.54
CA MET A 21 -1.46 2.28 -0.92
C MET A 21 -0.59 2.51 -2.17
N PRO A 22 -1.05 3.26 -3.19
CA PRO A 22 -0.20 3.65 -4.30
C PRO A 22 0.97 4.53 -3.83
N LEU A 23 2.19 4.19 -4.23
CA LEU A 23 3.41 4.86 -3.74
C LEU A 23 3.51 6.32 -4.20
N ARG A 24 2.86 6.70 -5.30
CA ARG A 24 2.76 8.11 -5.70
C ARG A 24 2.09 9.03 -4.67
N PHE A 25 1.28 8.45 -3.77
CA PHE A 25 0.57 9.19 -2.74
C PHE A 25 1.34 9.15 -1.42
N ASP A 26 2.49 8.50 -1.41
CA ASP A 26 3.44 8.56 -0.31
C ASP A 26 4.21 9.89 -0.40
N PRO A 27 4.19 10.76 0.62
CA PRO A 27 4.91 12.03 0.60
C PRO A 27 6.43 11.85 0.40
N GLN A 28 6.97 10.69 0.76
CA GLN A 28 8.39 10.38 0.58
C GLN A 28 8.69 9.58 -0.71
N GLY A 29 7.68 9.30 -1.54
CA GLY A 29 7.83 8.51 -2.76
C GLY A 29 8.12 7.01 -2.56
N GLY A 30 8.28 6.57 -1.31
CA GLY A 30 8.58 5.18 -0.94
C GLY A 30 9.21 5.09 0.46
N GLY A 31 9.20 3.89 1.03
CA GLY A 31 9.98 3.56 2.22
C GLY A 31 11.48 3.59 1.93
N SER A 32 12.31 3.67 2.96
CA SER A 32 13.78 3.58 2.83
C SER A 32 14.26 2.14 3.04
N GLU A 33 15.15 1.70 2.16
CA GLU A 33 15.94 0.48 2.33
C GLU A 33 17.10 0.75 3.33
N ALA A 34 17.81 -0.30 3.74
CA ALA A 34 18.91 -0.18 4.71
C ALA A 34 20.10 0.67 4.19
N ASP A 35 20.26 0.76 2.88
CA ASP A 35 21.27 1.57 2.20
C ASP A 35 20.82 3.04 1.97
N GLY A 36 19.63 3.40 2.45
CA GLY A 36 19.04 4.73 2.26
C GLY A 36 18.34 4.95 0.92
N THR A 37 18.35 3.96 0.01
CA THR A 37 17.60 4.03 -1.25
C THR A 37 16.10 3.90 -1.02
N ARG A 38 15.29 4.27 -2.03
CA ARG A 38 13.82 4.22 -1.93
C ARG A 38 13.29 2.87 -2.43
N SER A 39 12.43 2.27 -1.63
CA SER A 39 11.79 1.02 -1.96
C SER A 39 10.71 1.20 -3.03
N PRO A 40 10.74 0.45 -4.15
CA PRO A 40 9.69 0.46 -5.17
C PRO A 40 8.45 -0.33 -4.76
N HIS A 41 8.47 -0.97 -3.58
CA HIS A 41 7.43 -1.92 -3.14
C HIS A 41 6.78 -1.54 -1.82
N TRP A 42 7.35 -0.64 -1.04
CA TRP A 42 6.85 -0.28 0.29
C TRP A 42 6.72 1.23 0.42
N CYS A 43 5.70 1.69 1.15
CA CYS A 43 5.56 3.11 1.49
C CYS A 43 6.26 3.43 2.81
N SER A 44 6.60 4.70 3.00
CA SER A 44 7.29 5.24 4.17
C SER A 44 6.57 5.01 5.49
N PHE A 45 5.23 4.88 5.45
CA PHE A 45 4.42 4.57 6.62
C PHE A 45 4.50 3.10 7.07
N CYS A 46 4.79 2.19 6.14
CA CYS A 46 4.83 0.75 6.45
C CYS A 46 6.27 0.23 6.59
N TYR A 47 7.24 0.90 5.97
CA TYR A 47 8.61 0.43 5.85
C TYR A 47 9.58 1.62 5.90
N ALA A 48 10.63 1.49 6.69
CA ALA A 48 11.72 2.45 6.78
C ALA A 48 13.00 1.74 7.25
N GLU A 49 14.14 2.21 6.76
CA GLU A 49 15.49 1.78 7.18
C GLU A 49 15.69 0.27 7.06
N GLY A 50 15.16 -0.34 6.00
CA GLY A 50 15.31 -1.77 5.78
C GLY A 50 14.30 -2.65 6.54
N ALA A 51 13.43 -2.07 7.37
CA ALA A 51 12.51 -2.82 8.23
C ALA A 51 11.04 -2.36 8.13
N LEU A 52 10.11 -3.31 8.35
CA LEU A 52 8.71 -2.97 8.57
C LEU A 52 8.58 -2.29 9.93
N ARG A 53 7.88 -1.13 9.98
CA ARG A 53 7.70 -0.39 11.24
C ARG A 53 6.96 -1.18 12.32
N GLU A 54 6.04 -2.04 11.89
CA GLU A 54 5.22 -2.85 12.79
C GLU A 54 5.26 -4.31 12.30
N PRO A 55 6.31 -5.09 12.62
CA PRO A 55 6.44 -6.47 12.13
C PRO A 55 5.35 -7.40 12.69
N GLY A 56 4.92 -7.18 13.93
CA GLY A 56 3.87 -7.96 14.59
C GLY A 56 2.43 -7.65 14.17
N LEU A 57 2.22 -6.63 13.32
CA LEU A 57 0.88 -6.26 12.86
C LEU A 57 0.28 -7.39 12.02
N SER A 58 -0.95 -7.79 12.36
CA SER A 58 -1.73 -8.81 11.65
C SER A 58 -2.45 -8.26 10.42
N LEU A 59 -2.86 -9.16 9.52
CA LEU A 59 -3.65 -8.81 8.34
C LEU A 59 -4.97 -8.12 8.73
N SER A 60 -5.66 -8.61 9.77
CA SER A 60 -6.93 -8.05 10.25
C SER A 60 -6.77 -6.62 10.76
N GLU A 61 -5.69 -6.32 11.47
CA GLU A 61 -5.42 -4.97 11.96
C GLU A 61 -5.11 -4.02 10.79
N MET A 62 -4.34 -4.47 9.80
CA MET A 62 -4.09 -3.69 8.60
C MET A 62 -5.37 -3.44 7.80
N GLN A 63 -6.25 -4.44 7.68
CA GLN A 63 -7.57 -4.29 7.04
C GLN A 63 -8.43 -3.26 7.77
N ALA A 64 -8.47 -3.29 9.10
CA ALA A 64 -9.20 -2.32 9.91
C ALA A 64 -8.64 -0.90 9.72
N ARG A 65 -7.30 -0.75 9.71
CA ARG A 65 -6.62 0.53 9.48
C ARG A 65 -6.96 1.11 8.10
N VAL A 66 -6.86 0.30 7.05
CA VAL A 66 -7.19 0.72 5.68
C VAL A 66 -8.69 1.03 5.54
N ASP A 67 -9.58 0.23 6.14
CA ASP A 67 -11.02 0.51 6.14
C ASP A 67 -11.34 1.85 6.84
N GLY A 68 -10.70 2.14 7.97
CA GLY A 68 -10.81 3.42 8.66
C GLY A 68 -10.36 4.61 7.82
N LEU A 69 -9.22 4.48 7.12
CA LEU A 69 -8.73 5.52 6.20
C LEU A 69 -9.68 5.73 5.00
N LEU A 70 -10.23 4.65 4.44
CA LEU A 70 -11.18 4.73 3.34
C LEU A 70 -12.51 5.33 3.77
N ARG A 71 -12.98 5.06 5.00
CA ARG A 71 -14.14 5.74 5.60
C ARG A 71 -13.94 7.23 5.73
N LYS A 72 -12.78 7.66 6.27
CA LYS A 72 -12.42 9.09 6.38
C LYS A 72 -12.44 9.79 5.02
N ARG A 73 -12.05 9.08 3.96
CA ARG A 73 -12.06 9.58 2.57
C ARG A 73 -13.41 9.40 1.85
N LYS A 74 -14.48 9.01 2.56
CA LYS A 74 -15.83 8.76 2.01
C LYS A 74 -15.82 7.77 0.82
N ALA A 75 -14.92 6.80 0.82
CA ALA A 75 -14.85 5.80 -0.23
C ALA A 75 -16.06 4.86 -0.20
N GLY A 76 -16.53 4.46 -1.38
CA GLY A 76 -17.69 3.58 -1.54
C GLY A 76 -17.52 2.20 -0.89
N LYS A 77 -18.63 1.53 -0.57
CA LYS A 77 -18.66 0.18 0.03
C LYS A 77 -17.86 -0.84 -0.80
N PHE A 78 -18.00 -0.80 -2.12
CA PHE A 78 -17.26 -1.69 -3.04
C PHE A 78 -15.75 -1.47 -3.01
N ALA A 79 -15.29 -0.21 -3.00
CA ALA A 79 -13.86 0.10 -2.91
C ALA A 79 -13.23 -0.45 -1.62
N ARG A 80 -13.95 -0.35 -0.50
CA ARG A 80 -13.51 -0.89 0.80
C ARG A 80 -13.46 -2.42 0.80
N LEU A 81 -14.45 -3.07 0.21
CA LEU A 81 -14.44 -4.53 0.05
C LEU A 81 -13.28 -4.99 -0.84
N TYR A 82 -13.11 -4.36 -2.00
CA TYR A 82 -12.01 -4.62 -2.92
C TYR A 82 -10.65 -4.50 -2.23
N MET A 83 -10.42 -3.41 -1.49
CA MET A 83 -9.16 -3.21 -0.76
C MET A 83 -8.92 -4.28 0.30
N ARG A 84 -9.95 -4.69 1.05
CA ARG A 84 -9.82 -5.77 2.05
C ARG A 84 -9.41 -7.11 1.43
N LEU A 85 -10.02 -7.48 0.30
CA LEU A 85 -9.67 -8.70 -0.44
C LEU A 85 -8.27 -8.61 -1.03
N ARG A 86 -7.92 -7.44 -1.57
CA ARG A 86 -6.63 -7.20 -2.19
C ARG A 86 -5.47 -7.24 -1.19
N LEU A 87 -5.66 -6.73 0.03
CA LEU A 87 -4.65 -6.80 1.09
C LEU A 87 -4.18 -8.25 1.31
N ARG A 88 -5.07 -9.23 1.29
CA ARG A 88 -4.73 -10.65 1.46
C ARG A 88 -3.76 -11.18 0.37
N THR A 89 -3.75 -10.58 -0.82
CA THR A 89 -2.91 -11.01 -1.94
C THR A 89 -1.51 -10.40 -1.97
N LEU A 90 -1.24 -9.39 -1.12
CA LEU A 90 0.03 -8.67 -1.12
C LEU A 90 1.17 -9.50 -0.50
N ARG A 91 2.42 -9.23 -0.90
CA ARG A 91 3.60 -10.02 -0.48
C ARG A 91 3.74 -10.17 1.03
N ARG A 92 3.39 -9.15 1.83
CA ARG A 92 3.48 -9.24 3.30
C ARG A 92 2.55 -10.29 3.91
N TRP A 93 1.37 -10.47 3.30
CA TRP A 93 0.27 -11.25 3.85
C TRP A 93 0.05 -12.57 3.13
N ARG A 94 0.69 -12.73 1.97
CA ARG A 94 0.74 -13.98 1.22
C ARG A 94 1.57 -14.97 2.05
N ARG A 95 0.89 -15.95 2.63
CA ARG A 95 1.51 -17.21 3.03
C ARG A 95 1.68 -18.10 1.81
#